data_AF-A0A533B7X8-F1
#
_entry.id   AF-A0A533B7X8-F1
#
_cell.length_a   1.000
_cell.length_b   1.000
_cell.length_c   1.000
_cell.angle_alpha   90.00
_cell.angle_beta   90.00
_cell.angle_gamma   90.00
#
_symmetry.space_group_name_H-M   'P 1'
#
loop_
_entity.id
_entity.type
_entity.pdbx_description
1 polymer ?
#
loop_
_entity_poly.entity_id
_entity_poly.type
_entity_poly.pdbx_seq_one_letter_code
_entity_poly.pdbx_strand_id
1 'polypeptide(L)'
;MFGSFGWMELLLILFIVLIVFGAGKLPQLGEGVGKAIKGFKRSVNEPEPTVEDASAPEGGSPSTISAQPESVAAPAPPVAAGTGSPQVGPQDATSRQA
;
A
#
# COMPACT_ATOMS: atom_id res chain seq x y z
N MET A 1 -31.48 18.35 -32.56
CA MET A 1 -30.79 17.07 -32.84
C MET A 1 -29.35 17.11 -32.32
N PHE A 2 -29.14 17.38 -31.01
CA PHE A 2 -27.78 17.60 -30.44
C PHE A 2 -27.45 16.71 -29.22
N GLY A 3 -28.35 15.81 -28.81
CA GLY A 3 -28.14 14.97 -27.62
C GLY A 3 -27.17 13.81 -27.84
N SER A 4 -27.00 13.34 -29.07
CA SER A 4 -26.21 12.16 -29.41
C SER A 4 -24.77 12.46 -29.83
N PHE A 5 -24.46 13.70 -30.25
CA PHE A 5 -23.14 14.03 -30.79
C PHE A 5 -22.09 14.13 -29.67
N GLY A 6 -22.39 14.79 -28.55
CA GLY A 6 -21.42 14.99 -27.46
C GLY A 6 -21.05 13.72 -26.69
N TRP A 7 -22.03 12.87 -26.35
CA TRP A 7 -21.75 11.65 -25.56
C TRP A 7 -21.02 10.58 -26.38
N MET A 8 -21.40 10.40 -27.65
CA MET A 8 -20.77 9.41 -28.52
C MET A 8 -19.34 9.80 -28.89
N GLU A 9 -19.08 11.08 -29.15
CA GLU A 9 -17.74 11.59 -29.43
C GLU A 9 -16.83 11.52 -28.19
N LEU A 10 -17.35 11.84 -27.01
CA LEU A 10 -16.62 11.69 -25.75
C LEU A 10 -16.25 10.21 -25.49
N LEU A 11 -17.17 9.27 -25.74
CA LEU A 11 -16.89 7.84 -25.63
C LEU A 11 -15.84 7.36 -26.65
N LEU A 12 -15.88 7.87 -27.89
CA LEU A 12 -14.90 7.50 -28.93
C LEU A 12 -13.49 7.98 -28.54
N ILE A 13 -13.36 9.22 -28.07
CA ILE A 13 -12.09 9.76 -27.60
C ILE A 13 -11.61 8.99 -26.38
N LEU A 14 -12.50 8.72 -25.41
CA LEU A 14 -12.20 7.89 -24.24
C LEU A 14 -11.67 6.52 -24.66
N PHE A 15 -12.30 5.87 -25.64
CA PHE A 15 -11.86 4.57 -26.14
C PHE A 15 -10.44 4.59 -26.70
N ILE A 16 -10.10 5.61 -27.50
CA ILE A 16 -8.74 5.81 -28.03
C ILE A 16 -7.73 6.01 -26.88
N VAL A 17 -8.08 6.82 -25.88
CA VAL A 17 -7.26 7.04 -24.69
C VAL A 17 -7.07 5.74 -23.91
N LEU A 18 -8.10 4.91 -23.75
CA LEU A 18 -7.99 3.58 -23.12
C LEU A 18 -7.04 2.66 -23.89
N ILE A 19 -6.97 2.74 -25.22
CA ILE A 19 -6.04 1.93 -26.00
C ILE A 19 -4.60 2.41 -25.79
N VAL A 20 -4.37 3.72 -25.78
CA VAL A 20 -3.02 4.29 -25.61
C VAL A 20 -2.49 4.13 -24.18
N PHE A 21 -3.32 4.46 -23.19
CA PHE A 21 -2.93 4.45 -21.77
C PHE A 21 -3.23 3.12 -21.08
N GLY A 22 -4.15 2.31 -21.63
CA GLY A 22 -4.64 1.07 -21.01
C GLY A 22 -5.81 1.30 -20.03
N ALA A 23 -6.70 0.31 -19.91
CA ALA A 23 -7.88 0.36 -19.03
C ALA A 23 -7.54 0.50 -17.53
N GLY A 24 -6.32 0.15 -17.10
CA GLY A 24 -5.89 0.25 -15.70
C GLY A 24 -5.32 1.62 -15.30
N LYS A 25 -4.82 2.42 -16.25
CA LYS A 25 -4.11 3.69 -15.93
C LYS A 25 -5.07 4.86 -15.68
N LEU A 26 -6.18 4.92 -16.40
CA LEU A 26 -7.23 5.91 -16.19
C LEU A 26 -7.87 5.86 -14.80
N PRO A 27 -8.33 4.70 -14.27
CA PRO A 27 -8.89 4.64 -12.93
C PRO A 27 -7.84 4.95 -11.86
N GLN A 28 -6.61 4.48 -12.02
CA GLN A 28 -5.51 4.76 -11.09
C GLN A 28 -5.19 6.26 -10.99
N LEU A 29 -5.22 6.99 -12.12
CA LEU A 29 -5.06 8.45 -12.13
C LEU A 29 -6.32 9.17 -11.62
N GLY A 30 -7.50 8.65 -11.97
CA GLY A 30 -8.79 9.18 -11.58
C GLY A 30 -9.07 9.09 -10.07
N GLU A 31 -8.57 8.08 -9.37
CA GLU A 31 -8.71 7.96 -7.91
C GLU A 31 -8.02 9.11 -7.16
N GLY A 32 -6.81 9.49 -7.59
CA GLY A 32 -6.06 10.60 -7.00
C GLY A 32 -6.73 11.94 -7.26
N VAL A 33 -7.10 12.19 -8.52
CA VAL A 33 -7.80 13.42 -8.93
C VAL A 33 -9.18 13.50 -8.28
N GLY A 34 -9.92 12.39 -8.21
CA GLY A 34 -11.24 12.30 -7.60
C GLY A 34 -11.22 12.60 -6.10
N LYS A 35 -10.22 12.10 -5.36
CA LYS A 35 -10.03 12.45 -3.95
C LYS A 35 -9.72 13.93 -3.77
N ALA A 36 -8.86 14.50 -4.61
CA ALA A 36 -8.54 15.93 -4.58
C ALA A 36 -9.77 16.81 -4.88
N ILE A 37 -10.54 16.48 -5.92
CA ILE A 37 -11.78 17.20 -6.26
C ILE A 37 -12.83 17.02 -5.16
N LYS A 38 -12.96 15.84 -4.56
CA LYS A 38 -13.89 15.59 -3.45
C LYS A 38 -13.55 16.42 -2.22
N GLY A 39 -12.26 16.48 -1.85
CA GLY A 39 -11.78 17.34 -0.77
C GLY A 39 -12.00 18.82 -1.06
N PHE A 40 -11.64 19.27 -2.27
CA PHE A 40 -11.86 20.64 -2.72
C PHE A 40 -13.34 21.04 -2.67
N LYS A 41 -14.22 20.18 -3.19
CA LYS A 41 -15.66 20.44 -3.18
C LYS A 41 -16.22 20.51 -1.76
N ARG A 42 -15.71 19.68 -0.84
CA ARG A 42 -16.09 19.69 0.57
C ARG A 42 -15.71 21.02 1.24
N SER A 43 -14.46 21.46 1.10
CA SER A 43 -14.00 22.74 1.65
C SER A 43 -14.69 23.96 1.03
N VAL A 44 -15.11 23.88 -0.24
CA VAL A 44 -15.85 24.97 -0.91
C VAL A 44 -17.34 24.99 -0.54
N ASN A 45 -17.92 23.84 -0.17
CA ASN A 45 -19.36 23.74 0.15
C ASN A 45 -19.66 23.62 1.65
N GLU A 46 -18.66 23.58 2.54
CA GLU A 46 -18.88 23.66 3.98
C GLU A 46 -19.04 25.13 4.39
N PRO A 47 -20.27 25.61 4.71
CA PRO A 47 -20.41 26.76 5.59
C PRO A 47 -19.85 26.37 6.97
N GLU A 48 -19.21 27.33 7.64
CA GLU A 48 -18.59 27.23 8.98
C GLU A 48 -19.18 26.10 9.86
N PRO A 49 -18.33 25.24 10.46
CA PRO A 49 -18.76 23.98 11.06
C PRO A 49 -19.72 24.20 12.24
N THR A 50 -21.00 23.88 12.06
CA THR A 50 -21.84 23.44 13.18
C THR A 50 -21.46 21.99 13.51
N VAL A 51 -21.20 21.76 14.78
CA VAL A 51 -20.58 20.56 15.38
C VAL A 51 -21.51 19.34 15.28
N GLU A 52 -21.79 18.83 14.08
CA GLU A 52 -22.77 17.75 13.92
C GLU A 52 -22.56 16.95 12.62
N ASP A 53 -21.37 16.39 12.39
CA ASP A 53 -21.23 15.26 11.44
C ASP A 53 -20.02 14.39 11.81
N ALA A 54 -20.19 13.63 12.89
CA ALA A 54 -19.32 12.52 13.27
C ALA A 54 -20.17 11.25 13.38
N SER A 55 -20.82 10.85 12.28
CA SER A 55 -21.50 9.56 12.04
C SER A 55 -22.07 9.64 10.61
N ALA A 56 -21.77 8.84 9.59
CA ALA A 56 -21.42 7.41 9.43
C ALA A 56 -21.19 7.20 7.89
N PRO A 57 -21.12 5.98 7.31
CA PRO A 57 -20.64 4.67 7.75
C PRO A 57 -19.44 4.18 6.90
N GLU A 58 -18.89 3.04 7.28
CA GLU A 58 -17.98 2.24 6.46
C GLU A 58 -18.59 1.88 5.10
N GLY A 59 -17.73 1.75 4.07
CA GLY A 59 -18.13 1.34 2.73
C GLY A 59 -16.96 1.00 1.82
N GLY A 60 -16.30 -0.13 2.08
CA GLY A 60 -15.81 -0.99 1.00
C GLY A 60 -14.31 -0.99 0.66
N SER A 61 -13.47 -1.56 1.52
CA SER A 61 -12.71 -2.80 1.20
C SER A 61 -11.69 -3.12 2.29
N PRO A 62 -11.93 -4.14 3.14
CA PRO A 62 -10.87 -4.87 3.78
C PRO A 62 -10.34 -5.88 2.75
N SER A 63 -9.29 -5.50 2.06
CA SER A 63 -8.36 -6.48 1.47
C SER A 63 -6.97 -6.00 1.75
N THR A 64 -6.61 -6.17 3.03
CA THR A 64 -5.52 -7.07 3.40
C THR A 64 -4.57 -7.33 2.25
N ILE A 65 -3.50 -6.54 2.22
CA ILE A 65 -2.12 -7.02 2.08
C ILE A 65 -2.08 -8.52 1.74
N SER A 66 -2.04 -8.82 0.44
CA SER A 66 -1.54 -10.09 -0.05
C SER A 66 -0.02 -10.08 0.16
N ALA A 67 0.38 -10.34 1.39
CA ALA A 67 1.72 -10.79 1.75
C ALA A 67 1.51 -11.84 2.84
N GLN A 68 1.09 -13.03 2.41
CA GLN A 68 1.16 -14.22 3.22
C GLN A 68 2.56 -14.81 3.04
N PRO A 69 3.45 -14.68 4.03
CA PRO A 69 4.44 -15.71 4.28
C PRO A 69 4.33 -16.13 5.73
N GLU A 70 3.21 -16.75 6.13
CA GLU A 70 3.16 -17.43 7.41
C GLU A 70 2.29 -18.68 7.31
N SER A 71 2.81 -19.65 6.56
CA SER A 71 2.42 -21.04 6.66
C SER A 71 3.69 -21.88 6.46
N VAL A 72 4.53 -21.87 7.49
CA VAL A 72 5.43 -23.00 7.75
C VAL A 72 5.42 -23.25 9.26
N ALA A 73 4.62 -24.23 9.64
CA ALA A 73 4.89 -25.23 10.67
C ALA A 73 5.30 -24.78 12.09
N ALA A 74 4.35 -25.03 13.01
CA ALA A 74 4.52 -25.74 14.28
C ALA A 74 5.47 -25.15 15.36
N PRO A 75 4.94 -24.81 16.55
CA PRO A 75 5.77 -24.58 17.73
C PRO A 75 6.21 -25.94 18.28
N ALA A 76 7.51 -26.22 18.21
CA ALA A 76 8.15 -27.31 18.96
C ALA A 76 9.52 -26.82 19.48
N PRO A 77 9.93 -27.26 20.68
CA PRO A 77 10.53 -26.46 21.75
C PRO A 77 12.04 -26.12 21.62
N PRO A 78 12.54 -25.15 22.40
CA PRO A 78 13.95 -24.74 22.40
C PRO A 78 14.80 -25.80 23.13
N VAL A 79 15.64 -26.50 22.38
CA VAL A 79 16.71 -27.34 22.94
C VAL A 79 18.01 -27.06 22.19
N ALA A 80 19.10 -27.03 22.97
CA ALA A 80 20.50 -26.83 22.59
C ALA A 80 20.86 -25.37 22.28
N ALA A 81 21.25 -24.55 23.26
CA ALA A 81 22.55 -24.63 23.95
C ALA A 81 23.71 -24.81 22.96
N GLY A 82 23.99 -23.76 22.19
CA GLY A 82 25.22 -23.58 21.43
C GLY A 82 26.08 -22.52 22.11
N THR A 83 26.92 -22.95 23.05
CA THR A 83 27.95 -22.14 23.71
C THR A 83 28.99 -21.71 22.68
N GLY A 84 28.74 -20.61 21.99
CA GLY A 84 29.76 -19.87 21.24
C GLY A 84 30.59 -19.02 22.20
N SER A 85 31.50 -19.66 22.94
CA SER A 85 32.54 -18.92 23.66
C SER A 85 33.60 -18.46 22.64
N PRO A 86 33.90 -17.15 22.53
CA PRO A 86 34.99 -16.67 21.70
C PRO A 86 36.32 -17.23 22.19
N GLN A 87 36.96 -17.95 21.28
CA GLN A 87 38.35 -18.34 21.27
C GLN A 87 39.26 -17.13 21.51
N VAL A 88 39.87 -17.06 22.70
CA VAL A 88 41.10 -16.30 22.95
C VAL A 88 42.00 -17.23 23.76
N GLY A 89 42.97 -17.83 23.08
CA GLY A 89 43.92 -18.78 23.68
C GLY A 89 44.87 -18.09 24.67
N PRO A 90 45.26 -18.79 25.74
CA PRO A 90 46.29 -18.31 26.66
C PRO A 90 47.64 -18.23 25.96
N GLN A 91 48.32 -17.13 26.26
CA GLN A 91 49.62 -16.75 25.76
C GLN A 91 50.68 -17.59 26.47
N ASP A 92 50.78 -18.87 26.11
CA ASP A 92 51.83 -19.79 26.55
C ASP A 92 52.89 -19.91 25.44
N ALA A 93 53.65 -18.84 25.23
CA ALA A 93 54.93 -18.89 24.53
C ALA A 93 56.03 -18.51 25.51
N THR A 94 56.21 -19.38 26.51
CA THR A 94 57.44 -19.48 27.28
C THR A 94 58.57 -19.97 26.37
N SER A 95 59.68 -19.25 26.40
CA SER A 95 61.03 -19.78 26.53
C SER A 95 61.26 -21.25 26.14
N ARG A 96 61.85 -21.48 24.96
CA ARG A 96 62.79 -22.58 24.68
C ARG A 96 63.64 -22.20 23.47
N GLN A 97 64.85 -21.73 23.71
CA GLN A 97 66.07 -22.51 23.44
C GLN A 97 66.22 -22.93 21.98
N ALA A 98 66.96 -22.10 21.21
CA ALA A 98 68.21 -22.46 20.54
C ALA A 98 68.76 -21.24 19.81
#